data_AF-A0A2M8C4B3-F1
#
_entry.id   AF-A0A2M8C4B3-F1
#
_cell.length_a   1.000
_cell.length_b   1.000
_cell.length_c   1.000
_cell.angle_alpha   90.00
_cell.angle_beta   90.00
_cell.angle_gamma   90.00
#
_symmetry.space_group_name_H-M   'P 1'
#
loop_
_entity.id
_entity.type
_entity.pdbx_description
1 polymer ?
#
loop_
_entity_poly.entity_id
_entity_poly.type
_entity_poly.pdbx_seq_one_letter_code
_entity_poly.pdbx_strand_id
1 'polypeptide(L)'
;MSADTVIKLSQINNIVGIKEASGNLEQIAKIIEETKAKRSPEPFAPCYSERSEESRSAQGKLHEEPDNAQDRLREGSGKFLVYSGNDNDTLPILALGGYGVISVASHILGIQIKKMMEKFLNGEVQEAASIHRHLLPLLNTLFVVPNPVPIKYALNYLGFPVGKPRLPLVEPDEEPAQLIRATLARYKIDLPLPSSKQKSKGKSKNAK
;
A
#
# COMPACT_ATOMS: atom_id res chain seq x y z
N MET A 1 7.41 -18.30 0.16
CA MET A 1 8.81 -18.28 0.62
C MET A 1 8.78 -18.44 2.13
N SER A 2 9.61 -19.29 2.73
CA SER A 2 9.63 -19.44 4.19
C SER A 2 10.30 -18.25 4.87
N ALA A 3 9.99 -18.03 6.14
CA ALA A 3 10.66 -17.02 6.96
C ALA A 3 12.19 -17.15 6.91
N ASP A 4 12.72 -18.36 7.06
CA ASP A 4 14.18 -18.61 7.12
C ASP A 4 14.89 -18.17 5.83
N THR A 5 14.25 -18.36 4.67
CA THR A 5 14.78 -17.87 3.40
C THR A 5 14.78 -16.34 3.36
N VAL A 6 13.71 -15.70 3.84
CA VAL A 6 13.63 -14.23 3.92
C VAL A 6 14.71 -13.67 4.84
N ILE A 7 14.94 -14.28 6.00
CA ILE A 7 15.96 -13.87 6.98
C ILE A 7 17.39 -14.05 6.43
N LYS A 8 17.64 -15.10 5.64
CA LYS A 8 18.93 -15.27 4.94
C LYS A 8 19.12 -14.20 3.87
N LEU A 9 18.09 -13.95 3.06
CA LEU A 9 18.12 -12.93 2.02
C LEU A 9 18.23 -11.52 2.59
N SER A 10 17.65 -11.27 3.77
CA SER A 10 17.76 -9.98 4.41
C SER A 10 19.21 -9.60 4.65
N GLN A 11 20.14 -10.54 4.86
CA GLN A 11 21.56 -10.23 5.10
C GLN A 11 22.28 -9.62 3.87
N ILE A 12 21.68 -9.65 2.69
CA ILE A 12 22.27 -9.07 1.48
C ILE A 12 21.98 -7.55 1.45
N ASN A 13 23.03 -6.74 1.25
CA ASN A 13 22.96 -5.27 1.36
C ASN A 13 21.91 -4.62 0.47
N ASN A 14 21.75 -5.11 -0.76
CA ASN A 14 20.79 -4.57 -1.73
C ASN A 14 19.38 -5.15 -1.59
N ILE A 15 19.14 -6.07 -0.65
CA ILE A 15 17.80 -6.54 -0.28
C ILE A 15 17.33 -5.76 0.94
N VAL A 16 16.49 -4.77 0.68
CA VAL A 16 16.05 -3.77 1.68
C VAL A 16 14.75 -4.13 2.38
N GLY A 17 14.00 -5.11 1.88
CA GLY A 17 12.73 -5.49 2.48
C GLY A 17 11.97 -6.55 1.71
N ILE A 18 10.76 -6.83 2.19
CA ILE A 18 9.82 -7.81 1.62
C ILE A 18 8.40 -7.24 1.60
N LYS A 19 7.66 -7.57 0.54
CA LYS A 19 6.20 -7.49 0.52
C LYS A 19 5.64 -8.84 0.99
N GLU A 20 5.08 -8.89 2.18
CA GLU A 20 4.51 -10.10 2.77
C GLU A 20 3.01 -10.18 2.49
N ALA A 21 2.58 -11.19 1.73
CA ALA A 21 1.19 -11.37 1.29
C ALA A 21 0.63 -12.76 1.64
N SER A 22 1.27 -13.51 2.55
CA SER A 22 0.84 -14.87 2.87
C SER A 22 -0.38 -14.93 3.76
N GLY A 23 -0.70 -13.86 4.48
CA GLY A 23 -1.73 -13.84 5.53
C GLY A 23 -1.34 -14.63 6.79
N ASN A 24 -0.10 -15.12 6.88
CA ASN A 24 0.39 -15.85 8.04
C ASN A 24 1.10 -14.91 9.02
N LEU A 25 0.37 -14.44 10.04
CA LEU A 25 0.90 -13.51 11.05
C LEU A 25 2.06 -14.09 11.87
N GLU A 26 2.15 -15.42 12.05
CA GLU A 26 3.27 -16.06 12.74
C GLU A 26 4.55 -15.95 11.91
N GLN A 27 4.46 -16.22 10.60
CA GLN A 27 5.57 -16.02 9.67
C GLN A 27 6.00 -14.55 9.64
N ILE A 28 5.03 -13.62 9.55
CA ILE A 28 5.30 -12.19 9.52
C ILE A 28 6.01 -11.75 10.81
N ALA A 29 5.51 -12.16 11.98
CA ALA A 29 6.11 -11.84 13.27
C ALA A 29 7.55 -12.36 13.35
N LYS A 30 7.80 -13.60 12.91
CA LYS A 30 9.15 -14.19 12.85
C LYS A 30 10.09 -13.36 11.98
N ILE A 31 9.65 -13.00 10.77
CA ILE A 31 10.46 -12.18 9.85
C ILE A 31 10.77 -10.82 10.49
N ILE A 32 9.77 -10.15 11.07
CA ILE A 32 9.98 -8.84 11.70
C ILE A 32 10.97 -8.96 12.86
N GLU A 33 10.79 -9.94 13.75
CA GLU A 33 11.65 -10.11 14.92
C GLU A 33 13.11 -10.39 14.53
N GLU A 34 13.35 -11.36 13.64
CA GLU A 34 14.70 -11.81 13.30
C GLU A 34 15.44 -10.85 12.36
N THR A 35 14.76 -9.87 11.77
CA THR A 35 15.39 -8.88 10.87
C THR A 35 15.58 -7.49 11.51
N LYS A 36 15.13 -7.27 12.75
CA LYS A 36 15.34 -6.03 13.52
C LYS A 36 16.80 -5.64 13.70
N ALA A 37 17.69 -6.64 13.81
CA ALA A 37 19.08 -6.46 14.22
C ALA A 37 20.06 -6.16 13.08
N LYS A 38 19.57 -5.81 11.88
CA LYS A 38 20.46 -5.52 10.76
C LYS A 38 21.48 -4.43 11.17
N ARG A 39 22.76 -4.79 11.15
CA ARG A 39 23.91 -3.90 11.37
C ARG A 39 23.80 -2.72 10.40
N SER A 40 24.15 -1.53 10.90
CA SER A 40 24.27 -0.31 10.10
C SER A 40 24.96 -0.61 8.76
N PRO A 41 24.43 -0.15 7.61
CA PRO A 41 25.19 -0.20 6.39
C PRO A 41 26.42 0.70 6.57
N GLU A 42 27.59 0.23 6.12
CA GLU A 42 28.62 1.17 5.67
C GLU A 42 27.95 2.12 4.66
N PRO A 43 28.21 3.44 4.75
CA PRO A 43 27.54 4.43 3.93
C PRO A 43 27.61 4.02 2.47
N PHE A 44 26.45 3.97 1.83
CA PHE A 44 26.33 3.67 0.41
C PHE A 44 27.19 4.71 -0.33
N ALA A 45 28.34 4.27 -0.87
CA ALA A 45 29.16 5.15 -1.69
C ALA A 45 28.28 5.64 -2.86
N PRO A 46 28.13 6.96 -3.05
CA PRO A 46 27.28 7.47 -4.13
C PRO A 46 27.81 6.96 -5.47
N CYS A 47 26.92 6.35 -6.26
CA CYS A 47 27.21 5.80 -7.59
C CYS A 47 27.36 6.90 -8.67
N TYR A 48 27.55 8.15 -8.26
CA TYR A 48 27.84 9.26 -9.16
C TYR A 48 29.14 9.91 -8.69
N SER A 49 30.22 9.59 -9.41
CA SER A 49 31.41 10.40 -9.46
C SER A 49 31.09 11.71 -10.18
N GLU A 50 30.52 12.67 -9.46
CA GLU A 50 30.68 14.06 -9.88
C GLU A 50 32.13 14.47 -9.59
N ARG A 51 32.83 14.70 -10.69
CA ARG A 51 34.20 15.22 -10.74
C ARG A 51 34.15 16.72 -10.44
N SER A 52 35.19 17.20 -9.75
CA SER A 52 35.61 18.59 -9.46
C SER A 52 34.69 19.40 -8.53
N GLU A 53 35.07 19.55 -7.26
CA GLU A 53 35.96 20.60 -6.69
C GLU A 53 35.17 21.84 -6.30
N GLU A 54 34.90 22.01 -5.00
CA GLU A 54 35.38 23.19 -4.26
C GLU A 54 35.17 23.04 -2.76
N SER A 55 36.25 23.33 -2.05
CA SER A 55 36.40 23.29 -0.61
C SER A 55 35.57 24.38 0.06
N ARG A 56 34.84 24.05 1.14
CA ARG A 56 34.63 25.00 2.24
C ARG A 56 34.29 24.30 3.55
N SER A 57 35.13 24.60 4.52
CA SER A 57 35.06 24.29 5.94
C SER A 57 33.73 24.67 6.59
N ALA A 58 33.20 23.82 7.47
CA ALA A 58 32.64 24.23 8.75
C ALA A 58 32.45 23.02 9.68
N GLN A 59 33.15 23.05 10.81
CA GLN A 59 32.87 22.23 11.99
C GLN A 59 31.46 22.49 12.54
N GLY A 60 30.87 21.43 13.11
CA GLY A 60 29.94 21.52 14.22
C GLY A 60 28.47 21.69 13.86
N LYS A 61 27.73 20.58 13.81
CA LYS A 61 26.36 20.51 14.32
C LYS A 61 26.15 19.22 15.09
N LEU A 62 25.81 19.37 16.36
CA LEU A 62 25.28 18.34 17.23
C LEU A 62 24.07 17.69 16.54
N HIS A 63 23.96 16.38 16.67
CA HIS A 63 22.81 15.58 16.24
C HIS A 63 21.50 16.23 16.71
N GLU A 64 20.76 16.83 15.78
CA GLU A 64 19.32 17.04 15.94
C GLU A 64 18.65 15.72 15.54
N GLU A 65 18.05 15.03 16.53
CA GLU A 65 17.15 13.89 16.27
C GLU A 65 15.99 14.37 15.39
N PRO A 66 15.69 13.69 14.26
CA PRO A 66 14.64 14.14 13.36
C PRO A 66 13.26 13.90 13.99
N ASP A 67 12.64 14.96 14.47
CA ASP A 67 11.37 15.00 15.21
C ASP A 67 10.12 14.81 14.32
N ASN A 68 10.24 14.14 13.16
CA ASN A 68 9.08 13.83 12.34
C ASN A 68 9.06 12.36 11.90
N ALA A 69 7.89 11.73 12.01
CA ALA A 69 7.67 10.33 11.68
C ALA A 69 7.97 10.00 10.20
N GLN A 70 8.05 11.02 9.34
CA GLN A 70 8.33 10.90 7.91
C GLN A 70 9.84 10.86 7.58
N ASP A 71 10.70 11.47 8.39
CA ASP A 71 12.15 11.47 8.21
C ASP A 71 12.76 10.15 8.65
N ARG A 72 12.14 9.45 9.61
CA ARG A 72 12.44 8.04 9.91
C ARG A 72 12.26 7.11 8.70
N LEU A 73 11.50 7.53 7.68
CA LEU A 73 11.25 6.77 6.45
C LEU A 73 12.27 7.08 5.34
N ARG A 74 13.05 8.16 5.45
CA ARG A 74 13.95 8.66 4.41
C ARG A 74 15.42 8.37 4.66
N GLU A 75 15.84 8.30 5.92
CA GLU A 75 17.17 7.80 6.23
C GLU A 75 17.20 6.29 6.07
N GLY A 76 18.07 5.83 5.16
CA GLY A 76 18.47 4.43 4.99
C GLY A 76 19.21 3.91 6.22
N SER A 77 18.57 3.98 7.39
CA SER A 77 18.85 3.07 8.48
C SER A 77 18.79 1.70 7.85
N GLY A 78 19.86 0.92 7.96
CA GLY A 78 19.97 -0.38 7.30
C GLY A 78 18.97 -1.41 7.77
N LYS A 79 17.76 -1.05 8.19
CA LYS A 79 16.71 -1.93 8.65
C LYS A 79 16.06 -2.61 7.46
N PHE A 80 15.80 -3.90 7.61
CA PHE A 80 15.01 -4.66 6.66
C PHE A 80 13.52 -4.31 6.84
N LEU A 81 12.86 -3.90 5.76
CA LEU A 81 11.49 -3.39 5.81
C LEU A 81 10.46 -4.48 5.46
N VAL A 82 9.45 -4.64 6.31
CA VAL A 82 8.33 -5.57 6.05
C VAL A 82 7.09 -4.78 5.68
N TYR A 83 6.67 -4.88 4.43
CA TYR A 83 5.46 -4.26 3.92
C TYR A 83 4.32 -5.28 3.85
N SER A 84 3.13 -4.89 4.27
CA SER A 84 1.92 -5.64 3.99
C SER A 84 1.68 -5.71 2.48
N GLY A 85 1.36 -6.90 2.00
CA GLY A 85 0.95 -7.16 0.63
C GLY A 85 -0.55 -7.41 0.46
N ASN A 86 -1.28 -7.52 1.57
CA ASN A 86 -2.72 -7.68 1.60
C ASN A 86 -3.33 -6.50 2.37
N ASP A 87 -4.28 -5.78 1.77
CA ASP A 87 -4.81 -4.56 2.37
C ASP A 87 -5.47 -4.81 3.74
N ASN A 88 -6.17 -5.94 3.90
CA ASN A 88 -6.82 -6.37 5.14
C ASN A 88 -5.81 -6.73 6.26
N ASP A 89 -4.57 -7.08 5.94
CA ASP A 89 -3.54 -7.41 6.93
C ASP A 89 -2.73 -6.19 7.38
N THR A 90 -2.97 -5.01 6.79
CA THR A 90 -2.15 -3.80 7.02
C THR A 90 -2.08 -3.41 8.50
N LEU A 91 -3.23 -3.27 9.17
CA LEU A 91 -3.25 -2.86 10.57
C LEU A 91 -2.61 -3.90 11.50
N PRO A 92 -2.92 -5.22 11.38
CA PRO A 92 -2.20 -6.26 12.11
C PRO A 92 -0.68 -6.24 11.88
N ILE A 93 -0.23 -6.06 10.64
CA ILE A 93 1.20 -6.03 10.31
C ILE A 93 1.90 -4.80 10.92
N LEU A 94 1.25 -3.64 10.90
CA LEU A 94 1.76 -2.45 11.62
C LEU A 94 1.88 -2.70 13.12
N ALA A 95 0.92 -3.39 13.72
CA ALA A 95 0.96 -3.75 15.14
C ALA A 95 2.11 -4.70 15.51
N LEU A 96 2.56 -5.54 14.56
CA LEU A 96 3.75 -6.39 14.73
C LEU A 96 5.07 -5.64 14.52
N GLY A 97 5.05 -4.37 14.11
CA GLY A 97 6.25 -3.59 13.77
C GLY A 97 6.60 -3.57 12.29
N GLY A 98 5.65 -3.93 11.42
CA GLY A 98 5.77 -3.75 9.98
C GLY A 98 5.84 -2.27 9.59
N TYR A 99 6.33 -2.01 8.38
CA TYR A 99 6.65 -0.67 7.92
C TYR A 99 5.49 0.05 7.22
N GLY A 100 4.69 -0.67 6.45
CA GLY A 100 3.62 -0.08 5.65
C GLY A 100 2.90 -1.08 4.78
N VAL A 101 2.35 -0.63 3.65
CA VAL A 101 1.57 -1.46 2.72
C VAL A 101 1.91 -1.16 1.27
N ILE A 102 1.95 -2.20 0.43
CA ILE A 102 1.95 -2.11 -1.03
C ILE A 102 0.57 -2.56 -1.52
N SER A 103 -0.30 -1.57 -1.72
CA SER A 103 -1.75 -1.69 -1.64
C SER A 103 -2.45 -1.80 -3.01
N VAL A 104 -3.44 -2.69 -3.12
CA VAL A 104 -4.39 -2.71 -4.25
C VAL A 104 -5.46 -1.64 -4.04
N ALA A 105 -6.05 -1.59 -2.86
CA ALA A 105 -7.12 -0.67 -2.52
C ALA A 105 -6.73 0.82 -2.60
N SER A 106 -5.44 1.15 -2.51
CA SER A 106 -4.92 2.52 -2.64
C SER A 106 -5.30 3.21 -3.95
N HIS A 107 -5.59 2.44 -5.00
CA HIS A 107 -6.10 2.95 -6.27
C HIS A 107 -7.45 3.66 -6.13
N ILE A 108 -8.20 3.46 -5.04
CA ILE A 108 -9.50 4.11 -4.77
C ILE A 108 -9.64 4.68 -3.34
N LEU A 109 -8.87 4.18 -2.37
CA LEU A 109 -8.94 4.50 -0.94
C LEU A 109 -7.59 4.93 -0.34
N GLY A 110 -6.65 5.41 -1.17
CA GLY A 110 -5.28 5.70 -0.73
C GLY A 110 -5.19 6.71 0.41
N ILE A 111 -6.05 7.74 0.44
CA ILE A 111 -6.06 8.76 1.51
C ILE A 111 -6.61 8.15 2.80
N GLN A 112 -7.64 7.32 2.71
CA GLN A 112 -8.21 6.65 3.88
C GLN A 112 -7.25 5.62 4.49
N ILE A 113 -6.54 4.84 3.67
CA ILE A 113 -5.49 3.92 4.12
C ILE A 113 -4.34 4.70 4.77
N LYS A 114 -3.89 5.79 4.15
CA LYS A 114 -2.86 6.67 4.73
C LYS A 114 -3.30 7.19 6.10
N LYS A 115 -4.54 7.70 6.21
CA LYS A 115 -5.11 8.21 7.47
C LYS A 115 -5.14 7.13 8.56
N MET A 116 -5.51 5.90 8.22
CA MET A 116 -5.46 4.76 9.15
C MET A 116 -4.05 4.53 9.69
N MET A 117 -3.04 4.53 8.80
CA MET A 117 -1.63 4.35 9.18
C MET A 117 -1.13 5.50 10.06
N GLU A 118 -1.42 6.75 9.70
CA GLU A 118 -1.03 7.92 10.49
C GLU A 118 -1.64 7.89 11.90
N LYS A 119 -2.93 7.52 12.02
CA LYS A 119 -3.57 7.35 13.32
C LYS A 119 -2.88 6.28 14.16
N PHE A 120 -2.52 5.15 13.54
CA PHE A 120 -1.79 4.10 14.25
C PHE A 120 -0.41 4.57 14.72
N LEU A 121 0.36 5.23 13.85
CA LEU A 121 1.71 5.72 14.16
C LEU A 121 1.73 6.83 15.22
N ASN A 122 0.65 7.58 15.35
CA ASN A 122 0.47 8.61 16.38
C ASN A 122 -0.06 8.05 17.72
N GLY A 123 -0.21 6.72 17.85
CA GLY A 123 -0.74 6.08 19.06
C GLY A 123 -2.28 6.12 19.18
N GLU A 124 -2.99 6.64 18.18
CA GLU A 124 -4.46 6.68 18.12
C GLU A 124 -5.04 5.32 17.64
N VAL A 125 -4.71 4.25 18.37
CA VAL A 125 -4.98 2.85 17.97
C VAL A 125 -6.48 2.59 17.75
N GLN A 126 -7.36 3.16 18.57
CA GLN A 126 -8.80 2.98 18.46
C GLN A 126 -9.37 3.60 17.17
N GLU A 127 -8.86 4.77 16.79
CA GLU A 127 -9.23 5.44 15.54
C GLU A 127 -8.72 4.67 14.32
N ALA A 128 -7.48 4.19 14.36
CA ALA A 128 -6.94 3.32 13.32
C ALA A 128 -7.78 2.04 13.15
N ALA A 129 -8.15 1.38 14.26
CA ALA A 129 -9.00 0.20 14.25
C ALA A 129 -10.43 0.49 13.76
N SER A 130 -10.97 1.67 14.06
CA SER A 130 -12.26 2.14 13.54
C SER A 130 -12.23 2.29 12.02
N ILE A 131 -11.22 2.99 11.48
CA ILE A 131 -11.03 3.14 10.04
C ILE A 131 -10.83 1.77 9.37
N HIS A 132 -9.99 0.91 9.95
CA HIS A 132 -9.73 -0.41 9.40
C HIS A 132 -11.00 -1.26 9.28
N ARG A 133 -11.80 -1.35 10.37
CA ARG A 133 -13.08 -2.06 10.37
C ARG A 133 -14.07 -1.47 9.37
N HIS A 134 -14.08 -0.15 9.21
CA HIS A 134 -14.91 0.51 8.20
C HIS A 134 -14.50 0.10 6.79
N LEU A 135 -13.21 0.08 6.46
CA LEU A 135 -12.71 -0.24 5.11
C LEU A 135 -12.79 -1.74 4.79
N LEU A 136 -12.67 -2.61 5.78
CA LEU A 136 -12.50 -4.05 5.64
C LEU A 136 -13.48 -4.74 4.67
N PRO A 137 -14.79 -4.43 4.64
CA PRO A 137 -15.72 -5.03 3.68
C PRO A 137 -15.36 -4.71 2.22
N LEU A 138 -14.91 -3.48 1.94
CA LEU A 138 -14.46 -3.10 0.59
C LEU A 138 -13.10 -3.73 0.28
N LEU A 139 -12.18 -3.79 1.25
CA LEU A 139 -10.91 -4.50 1.07
C LEU A 139 -11.16 -5.95 0.67
N ASN A 140 -11.99 -6.69 1.40
CA ASN A 140 -12.32 -8.08 1.08
C ASN A 140 -13.02 -8.21 -0.28
N THR A 141 -13.91 -7.27 -0.62
CA THR A 141 -14.60 -7.25 -1.92
C THR A 141 -13.61 -7.15 -3.10
N LEU A 142 -12.47 -6.47 -2.93
CA LEU A 142 -11.46 -6.35 -3.98
C LEU A 142 -10.62 -7.62 -4.20
N PHE A 143 -10.87 -8.69 -3.43
CA PHE A 143 -10.12 -9.96 -3.51
C PHE A 143 -11.04 -11.17 -3.76
N VAL A 144 -12.32 -10.95 -4.08
CA VAL A 144 -13.30 -12.02 -4.35
C VAL A 144 -13.01 -12.83 -5.61
N VAL A 145 -12.27 -12.24 -6.55
CA VAL A 145 -11.69 -12.93 -7.72
C VAL A 145 -10.24 -12.48 -7.89
N PRO A 146 -9.39 -13.20 -8.66
CA PRO A 146 -7.97 -12.90 -8.77
C PRO A 146 -7.67 -11.44 -9.17
N ASN A 147 -6.76 -10.81 -8.43
CA ASN A 147 -6.29 -9.47 -8.77
C ASN A 147 -5.49 -9.47 -10.08
N PRO A 148 -5.59 -8.41 -10.92
CA PRO A 148 -6.25 -7.12 -10.67
C PRO A 148 -7.71 -7.03 -11.21
N VAL A 149 -8.43 -8.14 -11.40
CA VAL A 149 -9.77 -8.11 -12.01
C VAL A 149 -10.76 -7.21 -11.24
N PRO A 150 -10.92 -7.31 -9.90
CA PRO A 150 -11.89 -6.50 -9.17
C PRO A 150 -11.57 -5.00 -9.20
N ILE A 151 -10.30 -4.62 -8.99
CA ILE A 151 -9.91 -3.21 -8.96
C ILE A 151 -10.01 -2.57 -10.34
N LYS A 152 -9.66 -3.30 -11.42
CA LYS A 152 -9.87 -2.81 -12.79
C LYS A 152 -11.35 -2.61 -13.09
N TYR A 153 -12.20 -3.53 -12.66
CA TYR A 153 -13.64 -3.40 -12.82
C TYR A 153 -14.17 -2.16 -12.06
N ALA A 154 -13.77 -2.01 -10.80
CA ALA A 154 -14.13 -0.86 -9.96
C ALA A 154 -13.72 0.48 -10.59
N LEU A 155 -12.47 0.59 -11.08
CA LEU A 155 -11.98 1.81 -11.73
C LEU A 155 -12.76 2.14 -13.01
N ASN A 156 -13.03 1.17 -13.88
CA ASN A 156 -13.87 1.38 -15.06
C ASN A 156 -15.30 1.79 -14.68
N TYR A 157 -15.88 1.17 -13.64
CA TYR A 157 -17.22 1.52 -13.13
C TYR A 157 -17.27 2.97 -12.59
N LEU A 158 -16.20 3.42 -11.93
CA LEU A 158 -16.04 4.79 -11.43
C LEU A 158 -15.70 5.81 -12.54
N GLY A 159 -15.55 5.36 -13.79
CA GLY A 159 -15.31 6.22 -14.96
C GLY A 159 -13.85 6.37 -15.37
N PHE A 160 -12.91 5.65 -14.74
CA PHE A 160 -11.50 5.66 -15.13
C PHE A 160 -11.25 4.63 -16.25
N PRO A 161 -10.78 5.06 -17.43
CA PRO A 161 -10.61 4.15 -18.57
C PRO A 161 -9.32 3.33 -18.44
N VAL A 162 -9.35 2.28 -17.62
CA VAL A 162 -8.20 1.36 -17.41
C VAL A 162 -8.24 0.12 -18.31
N GLY A 163 -9.30 0.01 -19.12
CA GLY A 163 -9.52 -1.08 -20.05
C GLY A 163 -9.79 -2.41 -19.35
N LYS A 164 -9.98 -3.46 -20.15
CA LYS A 164 -10.23 -4.82 -19.66
C LYS A 164 -8.91 -5.50 -19.23
N PRO A 165 -8.97 -6.54 -18.39
CA PRO A 165 -7.84 -7.44 -18.21
C PRO A 165 -7.40 -8.08 -19.54
N ARG A 166 -6.13 -8.49 -19.63
CA ARG A 166 -5.65 -9.31 -20.74
C ARG A 166 -5.75 -10.77 -20.34
N LEU A 167 -5.98 -11.64 -21.33
CA LEU A 167 -5.95 -13.08 -21.12
C LEU A 167 -4.63 -13.50 -20.43
N PRO A 168 -4.68 -14.48 -19.50
CA PRO A 168 -5.81 -15.36 -19.21
C PRO A 168 -6.88 -14.76 -18.28
N LEU A 169 -6.70 -13.53 -17.79
CA LEU A 169 -7.70 -12.86 -16.97
C LEU A 169 -8.82 -12.29 -17.84
N VAL A 170 -10.04 -12.38 -17.34
CA VAL A 170 -11.26 -11.86 -17.96
C VAL A 170 -11.98 -10.92 -17.00
N GLU A 171 -13.02 -10.26 -17.50
CA GLU A 171 -13.90 -9.47 -16.64
C GLU A 171 -14.60 -10.38 -15.61
N PRO A 172 -14.96 -9.85 -14.42
CA PRO A 172 -15.65 -10.64 -13.42
C PRO A 172 -17.03 -11.06 -13.93
N ASP A 173 -17.48 -12.24 -13.52
CA ASP A 173 -18.87 -12.67 -13.70
C ASP A 173 -19.84 -11.71 -12.98
N GLU A 174 -21.13 -11.81 -13.30
CA GLU A 174 -22.13 -10.84 -12.84
C GLU A 174 -22.27 -10.79 -11.31
N GLU A 175 -22.16 -11.93 -10.62
CA GLU A 175 -22.25 -11.98 -9.15
C GLU A 175 -21.10 -11.19 -8.48
N PRO A 176 -19.81 -11.47 -8.73
CA PRO A 176 -18.71 -10.63 -8.24
C PRO A 176 -18.82 -9.16 -8.69
N ALA A 177 -19.23 -8.91 -9.93
CA ALA A 177 -19.42 -7.55 -10.45
C ALA A 177 -20.49 -6.78 -9.66
N GLN A 178 -21.62 -7.42 -9.37
CA GLN A 178 -22.70 -6.83 -8.57
C GLN A 178 -22.25 -6.55 -7.15
N LEU A 179 -21.53 -7.48 -6.52
CA LEU A 179 -20.96 -7.29 -5.19
C LEU A 179 -20.02 -6.08 -5.16
N ILE A 180 -19.13 -5.94 -6.15
CA ILE A 180 -18.23 -4.78 -6.25
C ILE A 180 -19.03 -3.47 -6.34
N ARG A 181 -20.02 -3.38 -7.23
CA ARG A 181 -20.84 -2.16 -7.38
C ARG A 181 -21.61 -1.83 -6.10
N ALA A 182 -22.23 -2.83 -5.49
CA ALA A 182 -23.02 -2.66 -4.27
C ALA A 182 -22.15 -2.21 -3.09
N THR A 183 -20.96 -2.78 -2.94
CA THR A 183 -20.02 -2.37 -1.89
C THR A 183 -19.52 -0.95 -2.15
N LEU A 184 -19.07 -0.62 -3.37
CA LEU A 184 -18.58 0.73 -3.72
C LEU A 184 -19.59 1.84 -3.40
N ALA A 185 -20.88 1.61 -3.61
CA ALA A 185 -21.94 2.59 -3.34
C ALA A 185 -22.04 3.02 -1.85
N ARG A 186 -21.44 2.25 -0.93
CA ARG A 186 -21.45 2.51 0.52
C ARG A 186 -20.25 3.35 0.98
N TYR A 187 -19.29 3.63 0.10
CA TYR A 187 -18.04 4.31 0.44
C TYR A 187 -17.88 5.62 -0.31
N LYS A 188 -17.22 6.57 0.35
CA LYS A 188 -16.66 7.73 -0.32
C LYS A 188 -15.33 7.33 -0.94
N ILE A 189 -15.23 7.45 -2.26
CA ILE A 189 -13.99 7.17 -3.01
C ILE A 189 -13.08 8.41 -2.98
N ASP A 190 -11.77 8.20 -2.83
CA ASP A 190 -10.79 9.28 -2.68
C ASP A 190 -10.43 9.93 -4.02
N LEU A 191 -10.59 9.20 -5.14
CA LEU A 191 -10.26 9.74 -6.46
C LEU A 191 -11.21 10.88 -6.87
N PRO A 192 -10.67 11.94 -7.49
CA PRO A 192 -11.49 12.94 -8.17
C PRO A 192 -12.19 12.26 -9.35
N LEU A 193 -13.49 12.00 -9.20
CA LEU A 193 -14.27 11.33 -10.23
C LEU A 193 -14.27 12.19 -11.51
N PRO A 194 -13.98 11.62 -12.69
CA PRO A 194 -14.09 12.35 -13.93
C PRO A 194 -15.54 12.82 -14.07
N SER A 195 -15.72 14.10 -14.40
CA SER A 195 -17.03 14.73 -14.57
C SER A 195 -17.89 13.84 -15.47
N SER A 196 -18.94 13.25 -14.91
CA SER A 196 -19.78 12.33 -15.65
C SER A 196 -20.39 13.10 -16.83
N LYS A 197 -20.05 12.69 -18.06
CA LYS A 197 -20.97 12.92 -19.18
C LYS A 197 -22.20 12.10 -18.83
N GLN A 198 -23.21 12.75 -18.25
CA GLN A 198 -24.54 12.18 -18.09
C GLN A 198 -24.93 11.55 -19.43
N LYS A 199 -24.97 10.21 -19.49
CA LYS A 199 -25.69 9.54 -20.56
C LYS A 199 -27.14 9.96 -20.41
N SER A 200 -27.58 10.87 -21.27
CA SER A 200 -28.94 11.34 -21.37
C SER A 200 -29.90 10.15 -21.46
N LYS A 201 -30.65 9.92 -20.40
CA LYS A 201 -31.96 9.27 -20.51
C LYS A 201 -32.83 10.18 -21.36
N GLY A 202 -33.41 9.65 -22.44
CA GLY A 202 -34.57 10.25 -23.08
C GLY A 202 -34.42 10.49 -24.58
N LYS A 203 -34.86 9.52 -25.37
CA LYS A 203 -35.94 9.71 -26.34
C LYS A 203 -36.58 8.35 -26.63
N SER A 204 -37.54 7.99 -25.76
CA SER A 204 -38.73 7.31 -26.25
C SER A 204 -39.50 8.33 -27.10
N LYS A 205 -39.64 8.06 -28.38
CA LYS A 205 -40.74 8.57 -29.20
C LYS A 205 -41.14 7.46 -30.18
N ASN A 206 -42.19 6.74 -29.81
CA ASN A 206 -43.15 6.21 -30.78
C ASN A 206 -43.64 7.36 -31.65
N ALA A 207 -43.64 7.18 -32.97
CA ALA A 207 -44.63 7.79 -33.87
C ALA A 207 -44.56 7.15 -35.27
N LYS A 208 -45.61 6.38 -35.57
CA LYS A 208 -46.14 5.92 -36.86
C LYS A 208 -45.33 4.92 -37.67
#